data_AF-A0AAN5A0T7-F1
#
_entry.id   AF-A0AAN5A0T7-F1
#
_cell.length_a   1.000
_cell.length_b   1.000
_cell.length_c   1.000
_cell.angle_alpha   90.00
_cell.angle_beta   90.00
_cell.angle_gamma   90.00
#
_symmetry.space_group_name_H-M   'P 1'
#
loop_
_entity.id
_entity.type
_entity.pdbx_description
1 polymer ?
#
loop_
_entity_poly.entity_id
_entity_poly.type
_entity_poly.pdbx_seq_one_letter_code
_entity_poly.pdbx_strand_id
1 'polypeptide(L)'
;MTPIWLTVLSWLTILVGVASAIWLVGDLRRRPPPMAIMNAVWPLTALFGGPLLIAFYLRHGRAPEGGDHGSHDSDGRDPDAAAVTKGALHCGAGCSLGDILAEGSAAIWPVLLVPFGYPGFWPERIFAAWGLDFVLAFILGIVFQYFAIVPMRGLSPWRGIIEALKADTLSLISWQVGMYGAMGLFHFWIFPDLIGAPLIPASPPFWLAMQIAMGAGLLTAWPTNLMLIRAGVKEAM
;
A
#
# COMPACT_ATOMS: atom_id res chain seq x y z
N MET A 1 12.66 11.92 24.81
CA MET A 1 11.19 11.67 24.84
C MET A 1 10.59 12.35 23.62
N THR A 2 9.62 11.73 22.95
CA THR A 2 9.07 12.33 21.73
C THR A 2 8.28 13.61 22.05
N PRO A 3 8.46 14.71 21.29
CA PRO A 3 7.74 15.96 21.53
C PRO A 3 6.22 15.78 21.46
N ILE A 4 5.49 16.40 22.40
CA ILE A 4 4.04 16.23 22.50
C ILE A 4 3.29 16.68 21.25
N TRP A 5 3.75 17.75 20.60
CA TRP A 5 3.16 18.25 19.37
C TRP A 5 3.22 17.22 18.24
N LEU A 6 4.32 16.44 18.19
CA LEU A 6 4.51 15.40 17.18
C LEU A 6 3.57 14.24 17.47
N THR A 7 3.44 13.82 18.73
CA THR A 7 2.48 12.78 19.12
C THR A 7 1.04 13.19 18.81
N VAL A 8 0.65 14.43 19.08
CA VAL A 8 -0.68 14.96 18.76
C VAL A 8 -0.89 14.97 17.24
N LEU A 9 0.09 15.47 16.48
CA LEU A 9 0.03 15.48 15.02
C LEU A 9 -0.14 14.06 14.47
N SER A 10 0.64 13.09 14.95
CA SER A 10 0.53 11.69 14.53
C SER A 10 -0.86 11.11 14.79
N TRP A 11 -1.45 11.38 15.96
CA TRP A 11 -2.83 10.94 16.21
C TRP A 11 -3.83 11.58 15.28
N LEU A 12 -3.70 12.88 14.99
CA LEU A 12 -4.58 13.56 14.05
C LEU A 12 -4.50 12.95 12.65
N THR A 13 -3.30 12.65 12.14
CA THR A 13 -3.16 12.06 10.80
C THR A 13 -3.69 10.62 10.73
N ILE A 14 -3.50 9.83 11.79
CA ILE A 14 -4.07 8.47 11.90
C ILE A 14 -5.60 8.54 11.92
N LEU A 15 -6.18 9.42 12.75
CA LEU A 15 -7.63 9.58 12.85
C LEU A 15 -8.24 10.06 11.53
N VAL A 16 -7.58 10.99 10.83
CA VAL A 16 -7.99 11.44 9.51
C VAL A 16 -7.94 10.29 8.49
N GLY A 17 -6.87 9.49 8.47
CA GLY A 17 -6.77 8.32 7.58
C GLY A 17 -7.87 7.29 7.85
N VAL A 18 -8.14 6.98 9.12
CA VAL A 18 -9.21 6.07 9.52
C VAL A 18 -10.59 6.62 9.15
N ALA A 19 -10.86 7.91 9.41
CA ALA A 19 -12.10 8.55 9.03
C ALA A 19 -12.30 8.53 7.50
N SER A 20 -11.23 8.75 6.73
CA SER A 20 -11.26 8.64 5.27
C SER A 20 -11.57 7.23 4.80
N ALA A 21 -10.96 6.20 5.40
CA ALA A 21 -11.24 4.80 5.10
C ALA A 21 -12.70 4.43 5.40
N ILE A 22 -13.23 4.84 6.57
CA ILE A 22 -14.63 4.60 6.96
C ILE A 22 -15.59 5.28 5.98
N TRP A 23 -15.30 6.53 5.60
CA TRP A 23 -16.12 7.25 4.63
C TRP A 23 -16.15 6.53 3.27
N LEU A 24 -15.00 6.06 2.78
CA LEU A 24 -14.91 5.29 1.52
C LEU A 24 -15.70 3.99 1.60
N VAL A 25 -15.62 3.25 2.70
CA VAL A 25 -16.46 2.05 2.90
C VAL A 25 -17.95 2.39 2.80
N GLY A 26 -18.37 3.53 3.37
CA GLY A 26 -19.75 4.00 3.27
C GLY A 26 -20.16 4.37 1.84
N ASP A 27 -19.26 4.96 1.05
CA ASP A 27 -19.54 5.30 -0.35
C ASP A 27 -19.57 4.05 -1.25
N LEU A 28 -18.60 3.15 -1.10
CA LEU A 28 -18.47 1.92 -1.87
C LEU A 28 -19.66 0.97 -1.66
N ARG A 29 -20.26 0.95 -0.46
CA ARG A 29 -21.51 0.21 -0.21
C ARG A 29 -22.70 0.77 -0.97
N ARG A 30 -22.73 2.07 -1.24
CA ARG A 30 -23.78 2.73 -2.03
C ARG A 30 -23.51 2.65 -3.53
N ARG A 31 -22.23 2.65 -3.90
CA ARG A 31 -21.76 2.64 -5.29
C ARG A 31 -20.63 1.60 -5.46
N PRO A 32 -20.98 0.30 -5.55
CA PRO A 32 -19.99 -0.76 -5.65
C PRO A 32 -19.11 -0.59 -6.90
N PRO A 33 -17.77 -0.75 -6.78
CA PRO A 33 -16.89 -0.70 -7.92
C PRO A 33 -17.07 -1.96 -8.80
N PRO A 34 -16.80 -1.88 -10.12
CA PRO A 34 -16.89 -3.04 -11.01
C PRO A 34 -15.98 -4.20 -10.58
N MET A 35 -14.79 -3.88 -10.08
CA MET A 35 -13.85 -4.86 -9.53
C MET A 35 -14.04 -4.98 -8.02
N ALA A 36 -14.49 -6.14 -7.56
CA ALA A 36 -14.79 -6.38 -6.15
C ALA A 36 -13.61 -6.11 -5.20
N ILE A 37 -12.37 -6.40 -5.63
CA ILE A 37 -11.15 -6.17 -4.83
C ILE A 37 -10.94 -4.68 -4.50
N MET A 38 -11.46 -3.78 -5.32
CA MET A 38 -11.37 -2.34 -5.07
C MET A 38 -12.15 -1.91 -3.81
N ASN A 39 -13.11 -2.73 -3.34
CA ASN A 39 -13.75 -2.50 -2.03
C ASN A 39 -12.75 -2.58 -0.87
N ALA A 40 -11.65 -3.32 -1.01
CA ALA A 40 -10.57 -3.39 -0.04
C ALA A 40 -9.46 -2.37 -0.33
N VAL A 41 -9.08 -2.21 -1.60
CA VAL A 41 -7.97 -1.33 -2.02
C VAL A 41 -8.22 0.12 -1.62
N TRP A 42 -9.41 0.66 -1.89
CA TRP A 42 -9.72 2.07 -1.62
C TRP A 42 -9.63 2.40 -0.11
N PRO A 43 -10.28 1.67 0.82
CA PRO A 43 -10.13 1.95 2.24
C PRO A 43 -8.72 1.74 2.78
N LEU A 44 -8.01 0.69 2.34
CA LEU A 44 -6.65 0.40 2.82
C LEU A 44 -5.69 1.51 2.45
N THR A 45 -5.75 1.98 1.21
CA THR A 45 -4.89 3.07 0.75
C THR A 45 -5.28 4.41 1.37
N ALA A 46 -6.53 4.58 1.81
CA ALA A 46 -6.98 5.80 2.49
C ALA A 46 -6.36 5.97 3.87
N LEU A 47 -5.87 4.89 4.48
CA LEU A 47 -5.18 4.94 5.76
C LEU A 47 -3.93 5.83 5.69
N PHE A 48 -3.23 5.86 4.56
CA PHE A 48 -2.09 6.76 4.35
C PHE A 48 -2.41 7.94 3.42
N GLY A 49 -3.27 7.74 2.42
CA GLY A 49 -3.61 8.78 1.45
C GLY A 49 -4.66 9.79 1.93
N GLY A 50 -5.45 9.43 2.95
CA GLY A 50 -6.41 10.30 3.62
C GLY A 50 -7.36 11.04 2.65
N PRO A 51 -7.60 12.34 2.87
CA PRO A 51 -8.47 13.16 2.00
C PRO A 51 -7.97 13.30 0.56
N LEU A 52 -6.64 13.23 0.34
CA LEU A 52 -6.09 13.30 -1.02
C LEU A 52 -6.51 12.08 -1.84
N LEU A 53 -6.50 10.90 -1.22
CA LEU A 53 -7.02 9.70 -1.89
C LEU A 53 -8.52 9.78 -2.12
N ILE A 54 -9.31 10.33 -1.18
CA ILE A 54 -10.73 10.56 -1.42
C ILE A 54 -10.95 11.46 -2.63
N ALA A 55 -10.21 12.56 -2.74
CA ALA A 55 -10.31 13.47 -3.90
C ALA A 55 -9.95 12.75 -5.21
N PHE A 56 -8.94 11.88 -5.19
CA PHE A 56 -8.58 11.05 -6.33
C PHE A 56 -9.67 10.04 -6.69
N TYR A 57 -10.21 9.33 -5.69
CA TYR A 57 -11.32 8.38 -5.82
C TYR A 57 -12.55 9.04 -6.43
N LEU A 58 -12.99 10.18 -5.89
CA LEU A 58 -14.16 10.90 -6.36
C LEU A 58 -14.07 11.30 -7.84
N ARG A 59 -12.85 11.54 -8.34
CA ARG A 59 -12.60 11.97 -9.72
C ARG A 59 -12.38 10.81 -10.69
N HIS A 60 -11.68 9.75 -10.27
CA HIS A 60 -11.19 8.72 -11.20
C HIS A 60 -11.56 7.27 -10.82
N GLY A 61 -12.19 7.06 -9.68
CA GLY A 61 -12.44 5.71 -9.12
C GLY A 61 -13.88 5.44 -8.66
N ARG A 62 -14.70 6.48 -8.52
CA ARG A 62 -16.09 6.37 -8.05
C ARG A 62 -17.00 5.93 -9.19
N ALA A 63 -17.79 4.89 -8.96
CA ALA A 63 -18.77 4.41 -9.94
C ALA A 63 -19.90 5.44 -10.16
N PRO A 64 -20.41 5.58 -11.40
CA PRO A 64 -21.55 6.45 -11.72
C PRO A 64 -22.85 5.97 -11.04
N GLU A 65 -23.80 6.89 -10.86
CA GLU A 65 -25.14 6.52 -10.37
C GLU A 65 -25.91 5.79 -11.49
N GLY A 66 -26.41 4.58 -11.21
CA GLY A 66 -27.25 3.82 -12.15
C GLY A 66 -26.56 2.67 -12.89
N GLY A 67 -25.29 2.35 -12.59
CA GLY A 67 -24.63 1.15 -13.11
C GLY A 67 -24.35 1.14 -14.62
N ASP A 68 -24.55 2.27 -15.31
CA ASP A 68 -24.24 2.36 -16.73
C ASP A 68 -22.72 2.50 -16.90
N HIS A 69 -22.12 1.47 -17.49
CA HIS A 69 -20.68 1.36 -17.69
C HIS A 69 -20.38 1.69 -19.15
N GLY A 70 -20.04 2.97 -19.40
CA GLY A 70 -19.43 3.34 -20.66
C GLY A 70 -18.13 2.56 -20.84
N SER A 71 -18.05 1.76 -21.90
CA SER A 71 -16.83 1.08 -22.34
C SER A 71 -15.79 2.15 -22.69
N HIS A 72 -14.80 2.35 -21.82
CA HIS A 72 -13.60 3.06 -22.21
C HIS A 72 -12.77 2.12 -23.07
N ASP A 73 -12.96 2.21 -24.39
CA ASP A 73 -12.04 1.66 -25.37
C ASP A 73 -10.66 2.25 -25.11
N SER A 74 -9.69 1.38 -24.87
CA SER A 74 -8.27 1.73 -24.83
C SER A 74 -7.80 2.02 -26.25
N ASP A 75 -8.14 3.21 -26.75
CA ASP A 75 -7.48 3.81 -27.91
C ASP A 75 -5.97 3.87 -27.59
N GLY A 76 -5.10 3.43 -28.51
CA GLY A 76 -3.68 3.10 -28.29
C GLY A 76 -2.74 4.25 -27.88
N ARG A 77 -3.17 5.09 -26.93
CA ARG A 77 -2.46 6.20 -26.32
C ARG A 77 -1.70 5.73 -25.07
N ASP A 78 -0.78 6.57 -24.63
CA ASP A 78 -0.07 6.38 -23.37
C ASP A 78 -1.05 6.09 -22.21
N PRO A 79 -0.67 5.21 -21.25
CA PRO A 79 -1.54 4.87 -20.13
C PRO A 79 -1.96 6.12 -19.35
N ASP A 80 -3.27 6.27 -19.11
CA ASP A 80 -3.78 7.35 -18.27
C ASP A 80 -3.10 7.30 -16.90
N ALA A 81 -2.61 8.45 -16.44
CA ALA A 81 -1.98 8.59 -15.12
C ALA A 81 -2.90 8.10 -14.00
N ALA A 82 -4.22 8.22 -14.16
CA ALA A 82 -5.18 7.66 -13.20
C ALA A 82 -5.16 6.13 -13.17
N ALA A 83 -5.03 5.47 -14.32
CA ALA A 83 -4.93 4.02 -14.41
C ALA A 83 -3.62 3.50 -13.79
N VAL A 84 -2.50 4.16 -14.08
CA VAL A 84 -1.20 3.86 -13.45
C VAL A 84 -1.29 4.02 -11.93
N THR A 85 -1.91 5.09 -11.47
CA THR A 85 -2.06 5.37 -10.04
C THR A 85 -2.94 4.33 -9.35
N LYS A 86 -4.08 3.92 -9.95
CA LYS A 86 -4.90 2.82 -9.44
C LYS A 86 -4.11 1.51 -9.37
N GLY A 87 -3.33 1.20 -10.41
CA GLY A 87 -2.45 0.02 -10.44
C GLY A 87 -1.37 0.02 -9.36
N ALA A 88 -0.78 1.18 -9.04
CA ALA A 88 0.19 1.33 -7.96
C ALA A 88 -0.47 1.27 -6.58
N LEU A 89 -1.62 1.94 -6.39
CA LEU A 89 -2.41 1.90 -5.15
C LEU A 89 -2.87 0.48 -4.80
N HIS A 90 -3.15 -0.33 -5.81
CA HIS A 90 -3.50 -1.73 -5.62
C HIS A 90 -2.35 -2.53 -4.95
N CYS A 91 -1.11 -2.34 -5.40
CA CYS A 91 0.09 -2.89 -4.76
C CYS A 91 0.28 -2.31 -3.35
N GLY A 92 0.13 -0.99 -3.23
CA GLY A 92 0.22 -0.28 -1.95
C GLY A 92 -0.81 -0.71 -0.91
N ALA A 93 -1.99 -1.18 -1.32
CA ALA A 93 -3.00 -1.75 -0.43
C ALA A 93 -2.53 -3.07 0.18
N GLY A 94 -1.90 -3.94 -0.64
CA GLY A 94 -1.27 -5.18 -0.18
C GLY A 94 -0.15 -4.90 0.81
N CYS A 95 0.74 -3.94 0.52
CA CYS A 95 1.77 -3.50 1.46
C CYS A 95 1.17 -2.93 2.74
N SER A 96 0.16 -2.05 2.65
CA SER A 96 -0.47 -1.44 3.83
C SER A 96 -1.02 -2.49 4.79
N LEU A 97 -1.74 -3.47 4.26
CA LEU A 97 -2.28 -4.56 5.06
C LEU A 97 -1.16 -5.48 5.57
N GLY A 98 -0.14 -5.75 4.75
CA GLY A 98 1.03 -6.53 5.12
C GLY A 98 1.76 -5.94 6.32
N ASP A 99 2.10 -4.65 6.26
CA ASP A 99 2.82 -3.95 7.33
C ASP A 99 1.98 -3.86 8.61
N ILE A 100 0.67 -3.60 8.51
CA ILE A 100 -0.22 -3.61 9.67
C ILE A 100 -0.22 -4.98 10.37
N LEU A 101 -0.29 -6.06 9.59
CA LEU A 101 -0.30 -7.42 10.11
C LEU A 101 1.08 -7.84 10.64
N ALA A 102 2.15 -7.53 9.92
CA ALA A 102 3.51 -7.87 10.29
C ALA A 102 3.95 -7.11 11.55
N GLU A 103 3.85 -5.78 11.57
CA GLU A 103 4.23 -4.97 12.74
C GLU A 103 3.31 -5.26 13.94
N GLY A 104 2.00 -5.39 13.71
CA GLY A 104 1.05 -5.74 14.76
C GLY A 104 1.34 -7.12 15.38
N SER A 105 1.56 -8.13 14.55
CA SER A 105 1.85 -9.48 15.02
C SER A 105 3.24 -9.59 15.65
N ALA A 106 4.27 -8.94 15.09
CA ALA A 106 5.61 -8.92 15.66
C ALA A 106 5.68 -8.16 16.99
N ALA A 107 4.82 -7.14 17.18
CA ALA A 107 4.70 -6.45 18.47
C ALA A 107 4.13 -7.36 19.57
N ILE A 108 3.17 -8.23 19.24
CA ILE A 108 2.55 -9.16 20.20
C ILE A 108 3.41 -10.43 20.38
N TRP A 109 3.96 -10.95 19.28
CA TRP A 109 4.75 -12.18 19.22
C TRP A 109 6.12 -11.94 18.55
N PRO A 110 7.12 -11.41 19.30
CA PRO A 110 8.46 -11.16 18.75
C PRO A 110 9.16 -12.40 18.18
N VAL A 111 8.74 -13.61 18.57
CA VAL A 111 9.24 -14.89 18.04
C VAL A 111 9.05 -15.02 16.53
N LEU A 112 8.08 -14.31 15.94
CA LEU A 112 7.86 -14.28 14.49
C LEU A 112 9.05 -13.70 13.72
N LEU A 113 9.95 -12.97 14.39
CA LEU A 113 11.15 -12.38 13.80
C LEU A 113 12.36 -13.33 13.82
N VAL A 114 12.27 -14.46 14.53
CA VAL A 114 13.36 -15.46 14.61
C VAL A 114 13.71 -16.04 13.24
N PRO A 115 12.76 -16.47 12.39
CA PRO A 115 13.07 -16.94 11.04
C PRO A 115 13.72 -15.89 10.15
N PHE A 116 13.51 -14.60 10.47
CA PHE A 116 14.09 -13.47 9.77
C PHE A 116 15.41 -12.98 10.39
N GLY A 117 15.92 -13.69 11.40
CA GLY A 117 17.26 -13.49 11.94
C GLY A 117 17.35 -12.68 13.24
N TYR A 118 16.26 -12.32 13.90
CA TYR A 118 16.31 -11.61 15.19
C TYR A 118 16.11 -12.56 16.39
N PRO A 119 16.90 -12.47 17.48
CA PRO A 119 18.00 -11.53 17.72
C PRO A 119 19.40 -12.05 17.28
N GLY A 120 19.46 -13.09 16.44
CA GLY A 120 20.71 -13.78 16.10
C GLY A 120 21.56 -13.08 15.03
N PHE A 121 21.11 -13.15 13.77
CA PHE A 121 21.81 -12.56 12.63
C PHE A 121 21.73 -11.03 12.62
N TRP A 122 20.60 -10.46 13.03
CA TRP A 122 20.40 -9.01 13.14
C TRP A 122 20.37 -8.56 14.60
N PRO A 123 21.22 -7.60 15.00
CA PRO A 123 21.13 -6.96 16.31
C PRO A 123 19.87 -6.08 16.40
N GLU A 124 19.55 -5.35 15.34
CA GLU A 124 18.40 -4.45 15.29
C GLU A 124 17.14 -5.18 14.80
N ARG A 125 16.06 -5.03 15.56
CA ARG A 125 14.75 -5.64 15.26
C ARG A 125 14.20 -5.24 13.88
N ILE A 126 14.51 -4.02 13.43
CA ILE A 126 13.95 -3.44 12.20
C ILE A 126 14.26 -4.27 10.96
N PHE A 127 15.47 -4.85 10.85
CA PHE A 127 15.84 -5.63 9.66
C PHE A 127 15.06 -6.95 9.56
N ALA A 128 14.82 -7.61 10.69
CA ALA A 128 13.99 -8.82 10.72
C ALA A 128 12.51 -8.49 10.49
N ALA A 129 12.03 -7.36 11.03
CA ALA A 129 10.67 -6.88 10.78
C ALA A 129 10.42 -6.62 9.29
N TRP A 130 11.34 -5.92 8.61
CA TRP A 130 11.25 -5.67 7.17
C TRP A 130 11.23 -6.95 6.32
N GLY A 131 11.88 -8.02 6.79
CA GLY A 131 11.78 -9.33 6.17
C GLY A 131 10.37 -9.91 6.27
N LEU A 132 9.76 -9.85 7.46
CA LEU A 132 8.38 -10.28 7.68
C LEU A 132 7.38 -9.41 6.90
N ASP A 133 7.52 -8.09 6.98
CA ASP A 133 6.73 -7.10 6.22
C ASP A 133 6.76 -7.43 4.72
N PHE A 134 7.97 -7.66 4.17
CA PHE A 134 8.14 -7.94 2.75
C PHE A 134 7.41 -9.23 2.34
N VAL A 135 7.55 -10.31 3.12
CA VAL A 135 6.89 -11.59 2.82
C VAL A 135 5.38 -11.45 2.86
N LEU A 136 4.82 -10.81 3.90
CA LEU A 136 3.37 -10.62 4.01
C LEU A 136 2.85 -9.70 2.93
N ALA A 137 3.51 -8.56 2.69
CA ALA A 137 3.16 -7.63 1.62
C ALA A 137 3.19 -8.33 0.26
N PHE A 138 4.21 -9.15 -0.03
CA PHE A 138 4.33 -9.86 -1.30
C PHE A 138 3.23 -10.89 -1.52
N ILE A 139 2.91 -11.68 -0.50
CA ILE A 139 1.80 -12.64 -0.57
C ILE A 139 0.48 -11.90 -0.79
N LEU A 140 0.21 -10.84 -0.02
CA LEU A 140 -1.03 -10.07 -0.13
C LEU A 140 -1.13 -9.33 -1.46
N GLY A 141 -0.04 -8.77 -1.97
CA GLY A 141 0.05 -8.13 -3.27
C GLY A 141 -0.33 -9.08 -4.39
N ILE A 142 0.22 -10.31 -4.40
CA ILE A 142 -0.17 -11.36 -5.34
C ILE A 142 -1.65 -11.71 -5.19
N VAL A 143 -2.16 -11.88 -3.97
CA VAL A 143 -3.58 -12.21 -3.72
C VAL A 143 -4.50 -11.12 -4.27
N PHE A 144 -4.20 -9.86 -3.98
CA PHE A 144 -4.98 -8.75 -4.49
C PHE A 144 -4.92 -8.75 -6.02
N GLN A 145 -3.72 -8.94 -6.60
CA GLN A 145 -3.52 -8.77 -8.04
C GLN A 145 -4.17 -9.92 -8.82
N TYR A 146 -4.20 -11.10 -8.22
CA TYR A 146 -4.97 -12.24 -8.68
C TYR A 146 -6.46 -11.90 -8.81
N PHE A 147 -7.06 -11.32 -7.77
CA PHE A 147 -8.48 -10.95 -7.77
C PHE A 147 -8.82 -9.76 -8.67
N ALA A 148 -7.82 -8.97 -9.09
CA ALA A 148 -7.98 -7.97 -10.14
C ALA A 148 -7.88 -8.61 -11.55
N ILE A 149 -6.78 -9.32 -11.84
CA ILE A 149 -6.47 -9.79 -13.20
C ILE A 149 -7.40 -10.91 -13.66
N VAL A 150 -7.74 -11.88 -12.80
CA VAL A 150 -8.51 -13.06 -13.22
C VAL A 150 -9.87 -12.68 -13.80
N PRO A 151 -10.69 -11.82 -13.14
CA PRO A 151 -11.96 -11.36 -13.71
C PRO A 151 -11.79 -10.51 -14.97
N MET A 152 -10.75 -9.67 -15.04
CA MET A 152 -10.50 -8.79 -16.19
C MET A 152 -10.17 -9.56 -17.47
N ARG A 153 -9.35 -10.62 -17.35
CA ARG A 153 -8.83 -11.37 -18.50
C ARG A 153 -9.51 -12.73 -18.72
N GLY A 154 -10.44 -13.13 -17.86
CA GLY A 154 -11.08 -14.45 -17.92
C GLY A 154 -10.10 -15.62 -17.80
N LEU A 155 -9.07 -15.48 -16.97
CA LEU A 155 -7.98 -16.47 -16.87
C LEU A 155 -8.38 -17.68 -16.01
N SER A 156 -7.73 -18.82 -16.28
CA SER A 156 -7.76 -19.95 -15.33
C SER A 156 -7.01 -19.60 -14.04
N PRO A 157 -7.34 -20.23 -12.89
CA PRO A 157 -6.71 -19.91 -11.60
C PRO A 157 -5.17 -19.96 -11.63
N TRP A 158 -4.59 -20.98 -12.23
CA TRP A 158 -3.14 -21.12 -12.29
C TRP A 158 -2.47 -20.00 -13.12
N ARG A 159 -3.06 -19.66 -14.27
CA ARG A 159 -2.55 -18.58 -15.10
C ARG A 159 -2.73 -17.22 -14.42
N GLY A 160 -3.82 -17.05 -13.66
CA GLY A 160 -4.04 -15.89 -12.80
C GLY A 160 -2.91 -15.67 -11.79
N ILE A 161 -2.44 -16.71 -11.12
CA ILE A 161 -1.32 -16.62 -10.17
C ILE A 161 -0.03 -16.18 -10.87
N ILE A 162 0.27 -16.78 -12.03
CA ILE A 162 1.47 -16.43 -12.80
C ILE A 162 1.43 -14.96 -13.25
N GLU A 163 0.28 -14.50 -13.75
CA GLU A 163 0.13 -13.12 -14.21
C GLU A 163 0.13 -12.13 -13.03
N ALA A 164 -0.45 -12.49 -11.89
CA ALA A 164 -0.38 -11.70 -10.66
C ALA A 164 1.07 -11.56 -10.17
N LEU A 165 1.84 -12.65 -10.17
CA LEU A 165 3.25 -12.64 -9.79
C LEU A 165 4.06 -11.71 -10.71
N LYS A 166 3.90 -11.83 -12.03
CA LYS A 166 4.60 -10.97 -12.99
C LYS A 166 4.23 -9.49 -12.83
N ALA A 167 2.95 -9.20 -12.67
CA ALA A 167 2.45 -7.83 -12.58
C ALA A 167 2.84 -7.14 -11.27
N ASP A 168 2.91 -7.89 -10.16
CA ASP A 168 3.12 -7.29 -8.84
C ASP A 168 4.59 -7.31 -8.38
N THR A 169 5.41 -8.28 -8.80
CA THR A 169 6.78 -8.44 -8.26
C THR A 169 7.63 -7.17 -8.35
N LEU A 170 7.79 -6.62 -9.56
CA LEU A 170 8.63 -5.44 -9.73
C LEU A 170 7.97 -4.18 -9.13
N SER A 171 6.65 -4.08 -9.20
CA SER A 171 5.86 -3.00 -8.59
C SER A 171 6.09 -2.97 -7.07
N LEU A 172 5.98 -4.11 -6.41
CA LEU A 172 6.12 -4.24 -4.97
C LEU A 172 7.56 -4.01 -4.53
N ILE A 173 8.55 -4.58 -5.23
CA ILE A 173 9.96 -4.31 -4.93
C ILE A 173 10.23 -2.80 -5.00
N SER A 174 9.69 -2.12 -6.03
CA SER A 174 9.83 -0.67 -6.17
C SER A 174 9.14 0.09 -5.04
N TRP A 175 7.97 -0.36 -4.61
CA TRP A 175 7.27 0.19 -3.45
C TRP A 175 8.12 0.07 -2.18
N GLN A 176 8.62 -1.14 -1.89
CA GLN A 176 9.40 -1.41 -0.68
C GLN A 176 10.72 -0.63 -0.68
N VAL A 177 11.35 -0.38 -1.83
CA VAL A 177 12.54 0.49 -1.91
C VAL A 177 12.24 1.90 -1.39
N GLY A 178 11.14 2.52 -1.86
CA GLY A 178 10.75 3.86 -1.42
C GLY A 178 10.32 3.87 0.05
N MET A 179 9.50 2.90 0.44
CA MET A 179 8.94 2.79 1.78
C MET A 179 10.00 2.46 2.84
N TYR A 180 10.82 1.42 2.65
CA TYR A 180 11.92 1.09 3.57
C TYR A 180 13.01 2.14 3.54
N GLY A 181 13.27 2.78 2.39
CA GLY A 181 14.18 3.92 2.32
C GLY A 181 13.71 5.07 3.21
N ALA A 182 12.44 5.46 3.10
CA ALA A 182 11.86 6.50 3.96
C ALA A 182 11.84 6.08 5.44
N MET A 183 11.44 4.85 5.75
CA MET A 183 11.45 4.34 7.13
C MET A 183 12.86 4.26 7.72
N GLY A 184 13.86 3.89 6.92
CA GLY A 184 15.26 3.92 7.31
C GLY A 184 15.74 5.33 7.64
N LEU A 185 15.40 6.32 6.81
CA LEU A 185 15.70 7.73 7.10
C LEU A 185 15.03 8.21 8.39
N PHE A 186 13.77 7.85 8.62
CA PHE A 186 13.09 8.18 9.87
C PHE A 186 13.75 7.51 11.08
N HIS A 187 14.01 6.20 11.00
CA HIS A 187 14.50 5.40 12.12
C HIS A 187 15.96 5.70 12.48
N PHE A 188 16.85 5.85 11.49
CA PHE A 188 18.29 5.99 11.73
C PHE A 188 18.78 7.44 11.79
N TRP A 189 18.04 8.40 11.24
CA TRP A 189 18.51 9.80 11.16
C TRP A 189 17.53 10.80 11.77
N ILE A 190 16.31 10.93 11.24
CA ILE A 190 15.39 12.01 11.62
C ILE A 190 14.99 11.89 13.10
N PHE A 191 14.60 10.70 13.55
CA PHE A 191 14.17 10.52 14.94
C PHE A 191 15.33 10.61 15.95
N PRO A 192 16.45 9.89 15.75
CA PRO A 192 17.60 9.99 16.65
C PRO A 192 18.24 11.38 16.68
N ASP A 193 18.57 11.96 15.53
CA ASP A 193 19.46 13.12 15.45
C ASP A 193 18.71 14.46 15.43
N LEU A 194 17.54 14.52 14.78
CA LEU A 194 16.78 15.78 14.66
C LEU A 194 15.70 15.92 15.75
N ILE A 195 15.02 14.83 16.10
CA ILE A 195 13.94 14.85 17.10
C ILE A 195 14.47 14.54 18.51
N GLY A 196 15.56 13.79 18.63
CA GLY A 196 16.11 13.37 19.92
C GLY A 196 15.28 12.29 20.61
N ALA A 197 14.60 11.42 19.85
CA ALA A 197 13.80 10.33 20.37
C ALA A 197 13.83 9.11 19.44
N PRO A 198 13.84 7.86 19.96
CA PRO A 198 13.80 6.68 19.09
C PRO A 198 12.42 6.52 18.44
N LEU A 199 12.41 5.98 17.22
CA LEU A 199 11.18 5.62 16.52
C LEU A 199 10.74 4.20 16.91
N ILE A 200 9.66 4.10 17.68
CA ILE A 200 9.17 2.82 18.23
C ILE A 200 7.93 2.34 17.46
N PRO A 201 7.91 1.10 16.92
CA PRO A 201 6.79 0.57 16.12
C PRO A 201 5.39 0.69 16.73
N ALA A 202 5.29 0.51 18.05
CA ALA A 202 4.02 0.61 18.78
C ALA A 202 3.61 2.05 19.16
N SER A 203 4.25 3.08 18.58
CA SER A 203 3.99 4.49 18.91
C SER A 203 3.29 5.24 17.77
N PRO A 204 2.44 6.25 18.06
CA PRO A 204 1.80 7.05 17.01
C PRO A 204 2.79 7.70 16.02
N PRO A 205 3.94 8.25 16.46
CA PRO A 205 4.96 8.79 15.55
C PRO A 205 5.49 7.80 14.53
N PHE A 206 5.56 6.50 14.87
CA PHE A 206 5.92 5.46 13.90
C PHE A 206 4.87 5.32 12.79
N TRP A 207 3.59 5.33 13.14
CA TRP A 207 2.52 5.23 12.14
C TRP A 207 2.38 6.49 11.29
N LEU A 208 2.71 7.68 11.82
CA LEU A 208 2.88 8.88 10.99
C LEU A 208 4.04 8.71 9.99
N ALA A 209 5.21 8.24 10.45
CA ALA A 209 6.34 7.96 9.58
C ALA A 209 5.97 6.91 8.51
N MET A 210 5.20 5.89 8.89
CA MET A 210 4.68 4.88 7.98
C MET A 210 3.75 5.48 6.92
N GLN A 211 2.80 6.36 7.29
CA GLN A 211 1.95 7.06 6.31
C GLN A 211 2.77 7.82 5.25
N ILE A 212 3.85 8.48 5.69
CA ILE A 212 4.77 9.20 4.78
C ILE A 212 5.57 8.20 3.92
N ALA A 213 6.05 7.10 4.52
CA ALA A 213 6.78 6.06 3.83
C ALA A 213 5.93 5.35 2.77
N MET A 214 4.64 5.13 3.02
CA MET A 214 3.69 4.64 2.01
C MET A 214 3.56 5.61 0.83
N GLY A 215 3.57 6.91 1.10
CA GLY A 215 3.65 7.93 0.05
C GLY A 215 4.93 7.83 -0.77
N ALA A 216 6.09 7.63 -0.13
CA ALA A 216 7.35 7.40 -0.82
C ALA A 216 7.33 6.11 -1.66
N GLY A 217 6.74 5.04 -1.13
CA GLY A 217 6.53 3.78 -1.86
C GLY A 217 5.64 3.96 -3.10
N LEU A 218 4.58 4.77 -3.00
CA LEU A 218 3.78 5.13 -4.17
C LEU A 218 4.61 5.85 -5.23
N LEU A 219 5.44 6.84 -4.84
CA LEU A 219 6.27 7.60 -5.76
C LEU A 219 7.30 6.72 -6.49
N THR A 220 7.90 5.74 -5.81
CA THR A 220 8.87 4.83 -6.42
C THR A 220 8.20 3.72 -7.24
N ALA A 221 7.02 3.24 -6.84
CA ALA A 221 6.28 2.24 -7.58
C ALA A 221 5.59 2.81 -8.83
N TRP A 222 5.22 4.10 -8.84
CA TRP A 222 4.52 4.73 -9.96
C TRP A 222 5.24 4.59 -11.32
N PRO A 223 6.53 4.94 -11.48
CA PRO A 223 7.23 4.77 -12.76
C PRO A 223 7.35 3.30 -13.17
N THR A 224 7.54 2.41 -12.21
CA THR A 224 7.56 0.97 -12.47
C THR A 224 6.21 0.48 -12.99
N ASN A 225 5.11 0.94 -12.41
CA ASN A 225 3.76 0.58 -12.88
C ASN A 225 3.51 1.11 -14.29
N LEU A 226 3.90 2.36 -14.58
CA LEU A 226 3.83 2.91 -15.93
C LEU A 226 4.61 2.05 -16.93
N MET A 227 5.83 1.65 -16.58
CA MET A 227 6.68 0.79 -17.42
C MET A 227 6.05 -0.59 -17.66
N LEU A 228 5.54 -1.23 -16.60
CA LEU A 228 4.90 -2.55 -16.69
C LEU A 228 3.63 -2.52 -17.53
N ILE A 229 2.86 -1.43 -17.46
CA ILE A 229 1.66 -1.23 -18.28
C ILE A 229 2.06 -1.02 -19.75
N ARG A 230 3.05 -0.16 -20.02
CA ARG A 230 3.58 0.06 -21.39
C ARG A 230 4.16 -1.22 -22.01
N ALA A 231 4.72 -2.10 -21.19
CA ALA A 231 5.25 -3.40 -21.63
C ALA A 231 4.17 -4.49 -21.81
N GLY A 232 2.89 -4.18 -21.51
CA GLY A 232 1.78 -5.16 -21.58
C GLY A 232 1.84 -6.25 -20.51
N VAL A 233 2.70 -6.12 -19.50
CA VAL A 233 2.83 -7.07 -18.39
C VAL A 233 1.72 -6.84 -17.36
N LYS A 234 1.35 -5.57 -17.13
CA LYS A 234 0.31 -5.15 -16.19
C LYS A 234 -0.82 -4.44 -16.92
N GLU A 235 -2.05 -4.62 -16.45
CA GLU A 235 -3.22 -3.95 -17.02
C GLU A 235 -3.38 -2.52 -16.50
N ALA A 236 -3.90 -1.64 -17.36
CA ALA A 236 -4.41 -0.34 -16.94
C ALA A 236 -5.75 -0.55 -16.22
N MET A 237 -5.78 -0.26 -14.90
CA MET A 237 -6.97 -0.39 -14.05
C MET A 237 -7.92 0.80 -14.17
#